data_AF-A0A818L4E8-F1
#
_entry.id   AF-A0A818L4E8-F1
#
_cell.length_a   1.000
_cell.length_b   1.000
_cell.length_c   1.000
_cell.angle_alpha   90.00
_cell.angle_beta   90.00
_cell.angle_gamma   90.00
#
_symmetry.space_group_name_H-M   'P 1'
#
loop_
_entity.id
_entity.type
_entity.pdbx_description
1 polymer ?
#
loop_
_entity_poly.entity_id
_entity_poly.type
_entity_poly.pdbx_seq_one_letter_code
_entity_poly.pdbx_strand_id
1 'polypeptide(L)'
;QILSNYNEIEEQIRDPCQRALFSYWKGRAFNLFPEYDKRATDYLSKAALLQPSNVLTLNELGESYAKNGEFEMAANCFKNANSKEKNRFVLRNLSIVTRQLASKVTDRTERNRMIEESIQYAKQAVEIDVKDGASWYTLADSYVRFYFMVENHPKNLKQAFSAYNLALKDPISENDGDLHYSRGV
;
A
#
# COMPACT_ATOMS: atom_id res chain seq x y z
N GLN A 1 2.10 -32.51 0.67
CA GLN A 1 2.72 -33.03 -0.57
C GLN A 1 3.21 -31.91 -1.50
N ILE A 2 2.42 -30.88 -1.82
CA ILE A 2 2.92 -29.75 -2.63
C ILE A 2 3.92 -28.87 -1.86
N LEU A 3 3.65 -28.56 -0.59
CA LEU A 3 4.52 -27.72 0.26
C LEU A 3 5.88 -28.37 0.60
N SER A 4 5.95 -29.70 0.68
CA SER A 4 7.21 -30.44 0.89
C SER A 4 8.12 -30.30 -0.33
N ASN A 5 7.56 -30.40 -1.55
CA ASN A 5 8.32 -30.20 -2.78
C ASN A 5 8.89 -28.76 -2.89
N TYR A 6 8.18 -27.74 -2.39
CA TYR A 6 8.68 -26.36 -2.42
C TYR A 6 9.92 -26.13 -1.55
N ASN A 7 10.05 -26.82 -0.41
CA ASN A 7 11.23 -26.67 0.44
C ASN A 7 12.45 -27.40 -0.17
N GLU A 8 12.25 -28.54 -0.81
CA GLU A 8 13.31 -29.26 -1.55
C GLU A 8 13.82 -28.46 -2.76
N ILE A 9 12.93 -27.76 -3.47
CA ILE A 9 13.31 -26.87 -4.57
C ILE A 9 14.17 -25.71 -4.05
N GLU A 10 13.82 -25.12 -2.90
CA GLU A 10 14.54 -23.99 -2.32
C GLU A 10 16.01 -24.32 -1.98
N GLU A 11 16.28 -25.53 -1.48
CA GLU A 11 17.64 -25.99 -1.15
C GLU A 11 18.52 -26.20 -2.38
N GLN A 12 17.91 -26.42 -3.56
CA GLN A 12 18.63 -26.65 -4.81
C GLN A 12 19.00 -25.36 -5.55
N ILE A 13 18.36 -24.23 -5.23
CA ILE A 13 18.64 -22.95 -5.86
C ILE A 13 19.92 -22.35 -5.28
N ARG A 14 21.00 -22.37 -6.07
CA ARG A 14 22.29 -21.81 -5.65
C ARG A 14 22.41 -20.31 -5.91
N ASP A 15 21.78 -19.81 -6.96
CA ASP A 15 21.85 -18.40 -7.35
C ASP A 15 21.05 -17.50 -6.38
N PRO A 16 21.69 -16.49 -5.76
CA PRO A 16 21.00 -15.58 -4.83
C PRO A 16 19.80 -14.85 -5.45
N CYS A 17 19.87 -14.49 -6.74
CA CYS A 17 18.77 -13.80 -7.41
C CYS A 17 17.55 -14.70 -7.60
N GLN A 18 17.76 -15.95 -8.01
CA GLN A 18 16.70 -16.95 -8.09
C GLN A 18 16.09 -17.27 -6.70
N ARG A 19 16.92 -17.34 -5.65
CA ARG A 19 16.43 -17.53 -4.27
C ARG A 19 15.58 -16.36 -3.79
N ALA A 20 15.98 -15.13 -4.12
CA ALA A 20 15.21 -13.93 -3.81
C ALA A 20 13.85 -13.97 -4.50
N LEU A 21 13.84 -14.29 -5.80
CA LEU A 21 12.63 -14.39 -6.60
C LEU A 21 11.69 -15.49 -6.09
N PHE A 22 12.23 -16.67 -5.75
CA PHE A 22 11.46 -17.76 -5.15
C PHE A 22 10.81 -17.33 -3.83
N SER A 23 11.60 -16.73 -2.94
CA SER A 23 11.12 -16.24 -1.64
C SER A 23 10.05 -15.16 -1.83
N TYR A 24 10.23 -14.25 -2.79
CA TYR A 24 9.26 -13.23 -3.14
C TYR A 24 7.91 -13.83 -3.55
N TRP A 25 7.89 -14.76 -4.50
CA TRP A 25 6.63 -15.35 -4.98
C TRP A 25 5.91 -16.16 -3.90
N LYS A 26 6.67 -16.89 -3.06
CA LYS A 26 6.10 -17.63 -1.93
C LYS A 26 5.51 -16.70 -0.88
N GLY A 27 6.22 -15.63 -0.54
CA GLY A 27 5.74 -14.60 0.38
C GLY A 27 4.51 -13.87 -0.14
N ARG A 28 4.52 -13.48 -1.42
CA ARG A 28 3.37 -12.85 -2.10
C ARG A 28 2.14 -13.76 -2.12
N ALA A 29 2.30 -15.06 -2.31
CA ALA A 29 1.19 -16.01 -2.28
C ALA A 29 0.51 -16.03 -0.90
N PHE A 30 1.27 -15.96 0.19
CA PHE A 30 0.72 -15.82 1.55
C PHE A 30 0.13 -14.42 1.80
N ASN A 31 0.64 -13.39 1.12
CA ASN A 31 0.15 -12.01 1.24
C ASN A 31 -1.08 -11.71 0.37
N LEU A 32 -1.69 -12.70 -0.30
CA LEU A 32 -2.80 -12.42 -1.22
C LEU A 32 -4.10 -12.01 -0.50
N PHE A 33 -4.35 -12.58 0.69
CA PHE A 33 -5.58 -12.36 1.43
C PHE A 33 -5.47 -11.15 2.38
N PRO A 34 -6.58 -10.50 2.73
CA PRO A 34 -6.58 -9.36 3.65
C PRO A 34 -6.04 -9.69 5.05
N GLU A 35 -6.26 -10.92 5.52
CA GLU A 35 -5.79 -11.39 6.82
C GLU A 35 -4.27 -11.50 6.87
N TYR A 36 -3.69 -11.15 8.01
CA TYR A 36 -2.26 -11.28 8.21
C TYR A 36 -1.81 -12.75 8.28
N ASP A 37 -0.79 -13.09 7.50
CA ASP A 37 -0.07 -14.36 7.58
C ASP A 37 1.41 -14.10 7.82
N LYS A 38 1.92 -14.51 8.99
CA LYS A 38 3.34 -14.36 9.35
C LYS A 38 4.30 -14.95 8.31
N ARG A 39 3.91 -16.00 7.59
CA ARG A 39 4.74 -16.62 6.54
C ARG A 39 5.02 -15.64 5.40
N ALA A 40 4.09 -14.73 5.10
CA ALA A 40 4.32 -13.68 4.12
C ALA A 40 5.51 -12.80 4.53
N THR A 41 5.50 -12.25 5.74
CA THR A 41 6.58 -11.43 6.29
C THR A 41 7.90 -12.19 6.33
N ASP A 42 7.91 -13.44 6.77
CA ASP A 42 9.14 -14.25 6.86
C ASP A 42 9.79 -14.43 5.47
N TYR A 43 9.01 -14.81 4.45
CA TYR A 43 9.53 -15.01 3.08
C TYR A 43 9.87 -13.70 2.36
N LEU A 44 9.06 -12.65 2.53
CA LEU A 44 9.32 -11.34 1.93
C LEU A 44 10.55 -10.66 2.56
N SER A 45 10.78 -10.83 3.86
CA SER A 45 11.99 -10.37 4.53
C SER A 45 13.24 -11.06 3.99
N LYS A 46 13.15 -12.38 3.73
CA LYS A 46 14.24 -13.14 3.10
C LYS A 46 14.53 -12.63 1.68
N ALA A 47 13.48 -12.37 0.90
CA ALA A 47 13.62 -11.79 -0.43
C ALA A 47 14.27 -10.40 -0.38
N ALA A 48 13.84 -9.54 0.54
CA ALA A 48 14.37 -8.18 0.73
C ALA A 48 15.84 -8.21 1.19
N LEU A 49 16.25 -9.18 2.00
CA LEU A 49 17.65 -9.34 2.40
C LEU A 49 18.56 -9.67 1.20
N LEU A 50 18.06 -10.51 0.28
CA LEU A 50 18.82 -10.91 -0.92
C LEU A 50 18.80 -9.83 -2.00
N GLN A 51 17.72 -9.04 -2.10
CA GLN A 51 17.57 -7.94 -3.05
C GLN A 51 17.02 -6.67 -2.38
N PRO A 52 17.85 -5.92 -1.64
CA PRO A 52 17.40 -4.80 -0.80
C PRO A 52 16.89 -3.58 -1.58
N SER A 53 17.14 -3.51 -2.89
CA SER A 53 16.65 -2.45 -3.77
C SER A 53 15.43 -2.87 -4.61
N ASN A 54 14.91 -4.09 -4.44
CA ASN A 54 13.76 -4.57 -5.22
C ASN A 54 12.47 -3.91 -4.72
N VAL A 55 11.94 -2.98 -5.52
CA VAL A 55 10.75 -2.16 -5.20
C VAL A 55 9.52 -3.02 -4.96
N LEU A 56 9.29 -4.07 -5.77
CA LEU A 56 8.14 -4.95 -5.62
C LEU A 56 8.20 -5.72 -4.29
N THR A 57 9.38 -6.22 -3.94
CA THR A 57 9.58 -6.94 -2.67
C THR A 57 9.38 -6.03 -1.47
N LEU A 58 9.91 -4.80 -1.52
CA LEU A 58 9.72 -3.81 -0.45
C LEU A 58 8.24 -3.39 -0.33
N ASN A 59 7.53 -3.27 -1.45
CA ASN A 59 6.09 -2.97 -1.43
C ASN A 59 5.29 -4.10 -0.78
N GLU A 60 5.47 -5.34 -1.23
CA GLU A 60 4.76 -6.50 -0.66
C GLU A 60 5.11 -6.71 0.83
N LEU A 61 6.38 -6.51 1.21
CA LEU A 61 6.79 -6.59 2.62
C LEU A 61 6.11 -5.50 3.47
N GLY A 62 6.03 -4.28 2.94
CA GLY A 62 5.32 -3.19 3.60
C GLY A 62 3.83 -3.46 3.77
N GLU A 63 3.18 -4.06 2.76
CA GLU A 63 1.77 -4.47 2.84
C GLU A 63 1.57 -5.56 3.91
N SER A 64 2.47 -6.53 3.99
CA SER A 64 2.45 -7.58 5.03
C SER A 64 2.56 -6.99 6.44
N TYR A 65 3.47 -6.02 6.66
CA TYR A 65 3.56 -5.32 7.94
C TYR A 65 2.31 -4.49 8.25
N ALA A 66 1.72 -3.83 7.24
CA ALA A 66 0.49 -3.05 7.42
C ALA A 66 -0.68 -3.95 7.84
N LYS A 67 -0.80 -5.16 7.28
CA LYS A 67 -1.80 -6.16 7.71
C LYS A 67 -1.60 -6.64 9.14
N ASN A 68 -0.36 -6.69 9.62
CA ASN A 68 -0.05 -6.97 11.02
C ASN A 68 -0.26 -5.76 11.96
N GLY A 69 -0.63 -4.59 11.43
CA GLY A 69 -0.77 -3.35 12.20
C GLY A 69 0.54 -2.64 12.53
N GLU A 70 1.66 -3.11 11.98
CA GLU A 70 3.01 -2.57 12.18
C GLU A 70 3.31 -1.44 11.19
N PHE A 71 2.52 -0.37 11.29
CA PHE A 71 2.49 0.72 10.31
C PHE A 71 3.82 1.48 10.20
N GLU A 72 4.61 1.55 11.26
CA GLU A 72 5.93 2.19 11.26
C GLU A 72 6.92 1.41 10.38
N MET A 73 6.92 0.07 10.48
CA MET A 73 7.74 -0.79 9.63
C MET A 73 7.26 -0.77 8.18
N ALA A 74 5.95 -0.82 7.96
CA ALA A 74 5.36 -0.67 6.64
C ALA A 74 5.79 0.65 5.97
N ALA A 75 5.70 1.77 6.69
CA ALA A 75 6.11 3.08 6.19
C ALA A 75 7.61 3.11 5.82
N ASN A 76 8.47 2.48 6.62
CA ASN A 76 9.90 2.38 6.29
C ASN A 76 10.14 1.58 5.00
N CYS A 77 9.46 0.44 4.82
CA CYS A 77 9.53 -0.34 3.59
C CYS A 77 9.09 0.48 2.37
N PHE A 78 7.95 1.17 2.45
CA PHE A 78 7.45 1.96 1.34
C PHE A 78 8.31 3.21 1.05
N LYS A 79 8.83 3.89 2.08
CA LYS A 79 9.76 5.01 1.89
C LYS A 79 11.05 4.56 1.21
N ASN A 80 11.57 3.40 1.62
CA ASN A 80 12.73 2.80 0.97
C ASN A 80 12.41 2.47 -0.50
N ALA A 81 11.29 1.81 -0.78
CA ALA A 81 10.85 1.49 -2.14
C ALA A 81 10.74 2.76 -3.02
N ASN A 82 10.08 3.80 -2.51
CA ASN A 82 9.89 5.07 -3.21
C ASN A 82 11.21 5.82 -3.46
N SER A 83 12.24 5.59 -2.64
CA SER A 83 13.59 6.13 -2.87
C SER A 83 14.33 5.46 -4.03
N LYS A 84 13.92 4.24 -4.41
CA LYS A 84 14.52 3.49 -5.53
C LYS A 84 13.81 3.79 -6.84
N GLU A 85 12.48 3.75 -6.83
CA GLU A 85 11.67 4.01 -8.01
C GLU A 85 10.31 4.55 -7.58
N LYS A 86 9.84 5.60 -8.26
CA LYS A 86 8.47 6.09 -8.08
C LYS A 86 7.49 5.12 -8.70
N ASN A 87 6.57 4.63 -7.89
CA ASN A 87 5.62 3.61 -8.30
C ASN A 87 4.25 3.89 -7.66
N ARG A 88 3.16 3.80 -8.45
CA ARG A 88 1.80 4.10 -7.98
C ARG A 88 1.32 3.18 -6.85
N PHE A 89 1.74 1.91 -6.83
CA PHE A 89 1.42 0.98 -5.73
C PHE A 89 2.05 1.46 -4.42
N VAL A 90 3.34 1.77 -4.46
CA VAL A 90 4.08 2.28 -3.29
C VAL A 90 3.52 3.62 -2.80
N LEU A 91 3.18 4.53 -3.70
CA LEU A 91 2.63 5.84 -3.33
C LEU A 91 1.23 5.73 -2.71
N ARG A 92 0.37 4.83 -3.21
CA ARG A 92 -0.93 4.55 -2.56
C ARG A 92 -0.72 4.01 -1.16
N ASN A 93 0.18 3.05 -1.00
CA ASN A 93 0.47 2.45 0.29
C ASN A 93 1.09 3.45 1.27
N LEU A 94 1.97 4.36 0.81
CA LEU A 94 2.45 5.49 1.60
C LEU A 94 1.30 6.39 2.04
N SER A 95 0.38 6.72 1.14
CA SER A 95 -0.80 7.51 1.46
C SER A 95 -1.61 6.86 2.59
N ILE A 96 -1.94 5.56 2.44
CA ILE A 96 -2.73 4.81 3.43
C ILE A 96 -2.01 4.73 4.78
N VAL A 97 -0.74 4.30 4.80
CA VAL A 97 0.01 4.09 6.04
C VAL A 97 0.24 5.41 6.78
N THR A 98 0.48 6.51 6.07
CA THR A 98 0.65 7.83 6.68
C THR A 98 -0.63 8.28 7.38
N ARG A 99 -1.81 8.01 6.80
CA ARG A 99 -3.09 8.30 7.49
C ARG A 99 -3.29 7.44 8.74
N GLN A 100 -2.93 6.16 8.66
CA GLN A 100 -3.01 5.26 9.82
C GLN A 100 -2.10 5.72 10.96
N LEU A 101 -0.86 6.11 10.64
CA LEU A 101 0.06 6.68 11.62
C LEU A 101 -0.45 8.01 12.19
N ALA A 102 -0.96 8.90 11.34
CA ALA A 102 -1.51 10.18 11.76
C ALA A 102 -2.66 10.03 12.78
N SER A 103 -3.50 8.98 12.64
CA SER A 103 -4.59 8.71 13.59
C SER A 103 -4.13 8.48 15.03
N LYS A 104 -2.87 8.04 15.22
CA LYS A 104 -2.25 7.81 16.54
C LYS A 104 -1.54 9.05 17.09
N VAL A 105 -1.34 10.09 16.28
CA VAL A 105 -0.60 11.30 16.68
C VAL A 105 -1.49 12.23 17.50
N THR A 106 -1.07 12.55 18.73
CA THR A 106 -1.81 13.45 19.63
C THR A 106 -1.64 14.92 19.27
N ASP A 107 -0.45 15.33 18.80
CA ASP A 107 -0.20 16.69 18.34
C ASP A 107 -0.99 17.02 17.08
N ARG A 108 -1.81 18.07 17.16
CA ARG A 108 -2.72 18.43 16.06
C ARG A 108 -1.96 18.94 14.83
N THR A 109 -0.88 19.69 15.03
CA THR A 109 -0.12 20.30 13.93
C THR A 109 0.58 19.21 13.12
N GLU A 110 1.26 18.28 13.80
CA GLU A 110 1.92 17.15 13.14
C GLU A 110 0.91 16.22 12.49
N ARG A 111 -0.21 15.92 13.15
CA ARG A 111 -1.29 15.13 12.55
C ARG A 111 -1.78 15.75 11.25
N ASN A 112 -2.07 17.06 11.26
CA ASN A 112 -2.54 17.76 10.06
C ASN A 112 -1.50 17.68 8.92
N ARG A 113 -0.22 17.90 9.25
CA ARG A 113 0.90 17.78 8.30
C ARG A 113 0.97 16.40 7.66
N MET A 114 0.83 15.34 8.46
CA MET A 114 0.84 13.97 7.96
C MET A 114 -0.37 13.67 7.07
N ILE A 115 -1.56 14.18 7.42
CA ILE A 115 -2.75 14.00 6.57
C ILE A 115 -2.56 14.73 5.23
N GLU A 116 -2.03 15.95 5.24
CA GLU A 116 -1.70 16.67 4.00
C GLU A 116 -0.66 15.92 3.16
N GLU A 117 0.39 15.38 3.79
CA GLU A 117 1.40 14.53 3.13
C GLU A 117 0.74 13.30 2.47
N SER A 118 -0.22 12.67 3.16
CA SER A 118 -0.95 11.52 2.60
C SER A 118 -1.72 11.86 1.32
N ILE A 119 -2.31 13.07 1.24
CA ILE A 119 -2.98 13.56 0.03
C ILE A 119 -1.96 13.76 -1.09
N GLN A 120 -0.76 14.28 -0.78
CA GLN A 120 0.27 14.47 -1.79
C GLN A 120 0.76 13.13 -2.36
N TYR A 121 0.92 12.10 -1.55
CA TYR A 121 1.24 10.76 -2.05
C TYR A 121 0.13 10.19 -2.95
N ALA A 122 -1.13 10.35 -2.57
CA ALA A 122 -2.26 9.90 -3.40
C ALA A 122 -2.34 10.65 -4.74
N LYS A 123 -2.11 11.97 -4.74
CA LYS A 123 -2.04 12.76 -5.98
C LYS A 123 -0.91 12.30 -6.89
N GLN A 124 0.28 12.07 -6.34
CA GLN A 124 1.41 11.55 -7.12
C GLN A 124 1.11 10.16 -7.71
N ALA A 125 0.37 9.31 -6.99
CA ALA A 125 -0.05 8.01 -7.52
C ALA A 125 -0.97 8.17 -8.75
N VAL A 126 -1.93 9.09 -8.68
CA VAL A 126 -2.83 9.46 -9.79
C VAL A 126 -2.06 10.08 -10.95
N GLU A 127 -1.05 10.91 -10.68
CA GLU A 127 -0.23 11.54 -11.73
C GLU A 127 0.59 10.50 -12.53
N ILE A 128 1.01 9.40 -11.89
CA ILE A 128 1.69 8.30 -12.59
C ILE A 128 0.73 7.57 -13.54
N ASP A 129 -0.49 7.32 -13.10
CA ASP A 129 -1.52 6.67 -13.93
C ASP A 129 -2.91 7.24 -13.63
N VAL A 130 -3.34 8.19 -14.46
CA VAL A 130 -4.63 8.86 -14.32
C VAL A 130 -5.83 7.94 -14.60
N LYS A 131 -5.59 6.73 -15.10
CA LYS A 131 -6.64 5.72 -15.36
C LYS A 131 -6.75 4.69 -14.22
N ASP A 132 -5.82 4.66 -13.27
CA ASP A 132 -5.84 3.70 -12.15
C ASP A 132 -6.92 4.07 -11.14
N GLY A 133 -8.02 3.31 -11.13
CA GLY A 133 -9.17 3.61 -10.29
C GLY A 133 -8.84 3.52 -8.80
N ALA A 134 -7.96 2.60 -8.41
CA ALA A 134 -7.55 2.45 -7.03
C ALA A 134 -6.66 3.61 -6.53
N SER A 135 -5.95 4.31 -7.41
CA SER A 135 -5.26 5.57 -7.06
C SER A 135 -6.26 6.70 -6.83
N TRP A 136 -7.28 6.81 -7.66
CA TRP A 136 -8.39 7.76 -7.45
C TRP A 136 -9.18 7.47 -6.18
N TYR A 137 -9.45 6.20 -5.88
CA TYR A 137 -10.06 5.76 -4.63
C TYR A 137 -9.23 6.20 -3.43
N THR A 138 -7.91 5.93 -3.45
CA THR A 138 -6.99 6.34 -2.37
C THR A 138 -6.96 7.85 -2.18
N LEU A 139 -7.05 8.63 -3.27
CA LEU A 139 -7.12 10.08 -3.20
C LEU A 139 -8.44 10.58 -2.60
N ALA A 140 -9.56 9.99 -3.01
CA ALA A 140 -10.87 10.29 -2.43
C ALA A 140 -10.89 9.99 -0.94
N ASP A 141 -10.39 8.81 -0.56
CA ASP A 141 -10.23 8.36 0.81
C ASP A 141 -9.45 9.39 1.65
N SER A 142 -8.33 9.88 1.11
CA SER A 142 -7.49 10.91 1.74
C SER A 142 -8.24 12.22 1.98
N TYR A 143 -9.02 12.68 1.00
CA TYR A 143 -9.83 13.90 1.13
C TYR A 143 -10.92 13.78 2.18
N VAL A 144 -11.57 12.61 2.29
CA VAL A 144 -12.55 12.35 3.35
C VAL A 144 -11.89 12.45 4.74
N ARG A 145 -10.69 11.88 4.92
CA ARG A 145 -9.98 11.96 6.21
C ARG A 145 -9.58 13.39 6.53
N PHE A 146 -9.10 14.13 5.53
CA PHE A 146 -8.78 15.55 5.70
C PHE A 146 -10.00 16.38 6.12
N TYR A 147 -11.16 16.12 5.53
CA TYR A 147 -12.41 16.77 5.90
C TYR A 147 -12.79 16.54 7.38
N PHE A 148 -12.73 15.29 7.84
CA PHE A 148 -13.13 14.94 9.20
C PHE A 148 -12.08 15.29 10.27
N MET A 149 -10.79 15.23 9.94
CA MET A 149 -9.71 15.35 10.93
C MET A 149 -9.03 16.72 10.96
N VAL A 150 -8.97 17.42 9.82
CA VAL A 150 -8.21 18.67 9.67
C VAL A 150 -9.15 19.86 9.51
N GLU A 151 -9.92 19.86 8.42
CA GLU A 151 -10.73 21.00 8.01
C GLU A 151 -12.06 20.57 7.41
N ASN A 152 -13.15 20.90 8.12
CA ASN A 152 -14.53 20.67 7.70
C ASN A 152 -14.96 21.69 6.63
N HIS A 153 -14.23 21.74 5.51
CA HIS A 153 -14.53 22.61 4.38
C HIS A 153 -15.23 21.81 3.27
N PRO A 154 -16.42 22.22 2.79
CA PRO A 154 -17.21 21.47 1.79
C PRO A 154 -16.45 21.18 0.48
N LYS A 155 -15.44 21.98 0.16
CA LYS A 155 -14.54 21.76 -0.99
C LYS A 155 -13.87 20.37 -0.94
N ASN A 156 -13.45 19.92 0.23
CA ASN A 156 -12.74 18.65 0.38
C ASN A 156 -13.65 17.46 0.08
N LEU A 157 -14.91 17.52 0.54
CA LEU A 157 -15.92 16.53 0.17
C LEU A 157 -16.21 16.55 -1.33
N LYS A 158 -16.36 17.73 -1.96
CA LYS A 158 -16.56 17.82 -3.41
C LYS A 158 -15.39 17.19 -4.18
N GLN A 159 -14.16 17.37 -3.72
CA GLN A 159 -12.96 16.74 -4.29
C GLN A 159 -12.99 15.22 -4.11
N ALA A 160 -13.38 14.73 -2.93
CA ALA A 160 -13.54 13.30 -2.67
C ALA A 160 -14.59 12.67 -3.61
N PHE A 161 -15.78 13.25 -3.72
CA PHE A 161 -16.83 12.76 -4.63
C PHE A 161 -16.38 12.75 -6.09
N SER A 162 -15.67 13.79 -6.53
CA SER A 162 -15.10 13.84 -7.88
C SER A 162 -14.10 12.72 -8.11
N ALA A 163 -13.22 12.46 -7.13
CA ALA A 163 -12.23 11.39 -7.19
C ALA A 163 -12.89 9.99 -7.17
N TYR A 164 -13.91 9.73 -6.36
CA TYR A 164 -14.66 8.47 -6.40
C TYR A 164 -15.33 8.23 -7.76
N ASN A 165 -15.92 9.27 -8.36
CA ASN A 165 -16.52 9.16 -9.69
C ASN A 165 -15.48 8.88 -10.78
N LEU A 166 -14.23 9.32 -10.60
CA LEU A 166 -13.13 8.97 -11.50
C LEU A 166 -12.63 7.54 -11.25
N ALA A 167 -12.60 7.09 -9.99
CA ALA A 167 -12.26 5.72 -9.64
C ALA A 167 -13.19 4.70 -10.31
N LEU A 168 -14.49 4.98 -10.34
CA LEU A 168 -15.52 4.13 -10.96
C LEU A 168 -15.43 4.04 -12.48
N LYS A 169 -14.63 4.88 -13.15
CA LYS A 169 -14.41 4.76 -14.60
C LYS A 169 -13.43 3.66 -14.96
N ASP A 170 -12.66 3.15 -14.00
CA ASP A 170 -11.80 1.98 -14.17
C ASP A 170 -12.64 0.71 -13.99
N PRO A 171 -12.79 -0.15 -15.03
CA PRO A 171 -13.56 -1.39 -14.91
C PRO A 171 -13.08 -2.35 -13.82
N ILE A 172 -11.79 -2.27 -13.44
CA ILE A 172 -11.25 -3.09 -12.36
C ILE A 172 -11.80 -2.59 -11.01
N SER A 173 -11.73 -1.27 -10.77
CA SER A 173 -12.24 -0.66 -9.54
C SER A 173 -13.76 -0.59 -9.49
N GLU A 174 -14.46 -0.57 -10.63
CA GLU A 174 -15.93 -0.58 -10.68
C GLU A 174 -16.54 -1.79 -9.97
N ASN A 175 -15.83 -2.92 -9.94
CA ASN A 175 -16.28 -4.14 -9.26
C ASN A 175 -15.84 -4.21 -7.79
N ASP A 176 -15.17 -3.19 -7.27
CA ASP A 176 -14.73 -3.12 -5.88
C ASP A 176 -15.88 -2.71 -4.95
N GLY A 177 -16.29 -3.61 -4.06
CA GLY A 177 -17.37 -3.37 -3.10
C GLY A 177 -17.08 -2.24 -2.12
N ASP A 178 -15.81 -2.06 -1.74
CA ASP A 178 -15.39 -1.02 -0.79
C ASP A 178 -15.52 0.38 -1.41
N LEU A 179 -15.30 0.49 -2.72
CA LEU A 179 -15.47 1.75 -3.45
C LEU A 179 -16.93 2.21 -3.46
N HIS A 180 -17.88 1.29 -3.69
CA HIS A 180 -19.31 1.62 -3.67
C HIS A 180 -19.78 2.02 -2.27
N TYR A 181 -19.34 1.30 -1.23
CA TYR A 181 -19.64 1.63 0.16
C TYR A 181 -19.09 3.01 0.53
N SER A 182 -17.82 3.27 0.25
CA SER A 182 -17.12 4.51 0.62
C SER A 182 -17.62 5.76 -0.10
N ARG A 183 -18.29 5.61 -1.25
CA ARG A 183 -18.98 6.70 -1.95
C ARG A 183 -20.35 7.01 -1.35
N GLY A 184 -21.02 6.01 -0.77
CA GLY A 184 -22.39 6.13 -0.27
C GLY A 184 -22.50 6.75 1.13
N VAL A 185 -21.41 6.71 1.90
CA VAL A 185 -21.26 7.33 3.24
C VAL A 185 -20.79 8.78 3.11
#